data_AF-A0A7K6JQX5-F1
#
_entry.id   AF-A0A7K6JQX5-F1
#
_cell.length_a   1.000
_cell.length_b   1.000
_cell.length_c   1.000
_cell.angle_alpha   90.00
_cell.angle_beta   90.00
_cell.angle_gamma   90.00
#
_symmetry.space_group_name_H-M   'P 1'
#
loop_
_entity.id
_entity.type
_entity.pdbx_description
1 polymer ?
#
loop_
_entity_poly.entity_id
_entity_poly.type
_entity_poly.pdbx_seq_one_letter_code
_entity_poly.pdbx_strand_id
1 'polypeptide(L)'
;APVILLLDKAVPQHSWCIPFSVDGNPMPSISWLFNGSALFEGRYIHTHIVEYEHNSTVLHGCLRLNRPTHVNNGNYTLLVSNALGSASRSVQGRFMDNPFSFSPEEPIPGGCHVPAGVCPGPRAEPCPRCHQVSVAVALAVFACPSLSVMLILLNKCGRRSKFGINR
;
A
#
# COMPACT_ATOMS: atom_id res chain seq x y z
N ALA A 1 -4.30 -42.35 37.08
CA ALA A 1 -3.28 -41.95 36.08
C ALA A 1 -3.91 -40.93 35.13
N PRO A 2 -3.17 -39.93 34.62
CA PRO A 2 -3.71 -38.98 33.64
C PRO A 2 -4.02 -39.70 32.31
N VAL A 3 -5.11 -39.29 31.65
CA VAL A 3 -5.54 -39.83 30.35
C VAL A 3 -5.81 -38.67 29.41
N ILE A 4 -5.21 -38.72 28.21
CA ILE A 4 -5.48 -37.76 27.14
C ILE A 4 -6.80 -38.16 26.48
N LEU A 5 -7.82 -37.30 26.59
CA LEU A 5 -9.15 -37.57 26.05
C LEU A 5 -9.26 -37.23 24.55
N LEU A 6 -8.51 -36.23 24.08
CA LEU A 6 -8.51 -35.77 22.70
C LEU A 6 -7.20 -35.04 22.38
N LEU A 7 -6.65 -35.34 21.21
CA LEU A 7 -5.54 -34.61 20.59
C LEU A 7 -5.85 -34.55 19.10
N ASP A 8 -5.95 -33.34 18.56
CA ASP A 8 -6.35 -33.10 17.17
C ASP A 8 -5.21 -32.53 16.33
N LYS A 9 -5.45 -32.50 15.01
CA LYS A 9 -4.55 -31.85 14.06
C LYS A 9 -4.53 -30.34 14.28
N ALA A 10 -3.42 -29.70 13.91
CA ALA A 10 -3.28 -28.26 13.97
C ALA A 10 -4.40 -27.55 13.17
N VAL A 11 -5.03 -26.56 13.79
CA VAL A 11 -6.07 -25.73 13.17
C VAL A 11 -5.46 -24.36 12.83
N PRO A 12 -5.54 -23.90 11.57
CA PRO A 12 -5.06 -22.58 11.20
C PRO A 12 -5.88 -21.51 11.93
N GLN A 13 -5.19 -20.59 12.59
CA GLN A 13 -5.80 -19.42 13.24
C GLN A 13 -5.56 -18.20 12.34
N HIS A 14 -6.60 -17.40 12.13
CA HIS A 14 -6.47 -16.14 11.38
C HIS A 14 -6.00 -15.03 12.32
N SER A 15 -4.72 -15.07 12.71
CA SER A 15 -4.08 -14.05 13.52
C SER A 15 -3.03 -13.29 12.72
N TRP A 16 -2.97 -11.98 12.92
CA TRP A 16 -2.00 -11.09 12.29
C TRP A 16 -1.09 -10.47 13.35
N CYS A 17 0.13 -10.14 12.95
CA CYS A 17 1.09 -9.37 13.74
C CYS A 17 1.56 -8.17 12.92
N ILE A 18 1.54 -6.98 13.52
CA ILE A 18 2.35 -5.84 13.09
C ILE A 18 3.61 -5.82 13.96
N PRO A 19 4.77 -6.27 13.44
CA PRO A 19 5.98 -6.40 14.23
C PRO A 19 6.62 -5.04 14.50
N PHE A 20 7.25 -4.91 15.66
CA PHE A 20 8.04 -3.74 16.02
C PHE A 20 9.25 -4.10 16.88
N SER A 21 10.23 -3.21 16.85
CA SER A 21 11.40 -3.22 17.73
C SER A 21 11.58 -1.80 18.27
N VAL A 22 11.71 -1.67 19.58
CA VAL A 22 11.86 -0.38 20.26
C VAL A 22 13.06 -0.45 21.18
N ASP A 23 13.88 0.58 21.16
CA ASP A 23 15.06 0.69 22.01
C ASP A 23 14.90 1.90 22.93
N GLY A 24 15.31 1.76 24.19
CA GLY A 24 15.28 2.87 25.14
C GLY A 24 15.67 2.47 26.55
N ASN A 25 16.43 3.36 27.20
CA ASN A 25 16.79 3.25 28.61
C ASN A 25 16.61 4.63 29.28
N PRO A 26 15.67 4.82 30.24
CA PRO A 26 14.78 3.82 30.84
C PRO A 26 13.81 3.17 29.84
N MET A 27 13.31 1.97 30.18
CA MET A 27 12.37 1.21 29.35
C MET A 27 11.20 2.10 28.90
N PRO A 28 10.94 2.24 27.58
CA PRO A 28 9.87 3.09 27.11
C PRO A 28 8.49 2.47 27.31
N SER A 29 7.50 3.32 27.57
CA SER A 29 6.10 2.97 27.46
C SER A 29 5.68 2.89 25.99
N ILE A 30 4.76 2.00 25.68
CA ILE A 30 4.27 1.73 24.32
C ILE A 30 2.77 2.03 24.27
N SER A 31 2.33 2.75 23.25
CA SER A 31 0.92 2.96 22.93
C SER A 31 0.71 3.06 21.42
N TRP A 32 -0.54 2.99 20.98
CA TRP A 32 -0.88 2.94 19.56
C TRP A 32 -1.96 3.96 19.20
N LEU A 33 -1.87 4.47 17.97
CA LEU A 33 -2.97 5.15 17.30
C LEU A 33 -3.46 4.31 16.12
N PHE A 34 -4.76 4.33 15.88
CA PHE A 34 -5.41 3.83 14.67
C PHE A 34 -6.10 5.00 13.97
N ASN A 35 -5.69 5.29 12.74
CA ASN A 35 -6.17 6.43 11.95
C ASN A 35 -6.12 7.75 12.73
N GLY A 36 -5.04 7.96 13.50
CA GLY A 36 -4.81 9.17 14.30
C GLY A 36 -5.55 9.21 15.65
N SER A 37 -6.45 8.27 15.93
CA SER A 37 -7.15 8.15 17.21
C SER A 37 -6.49 7.12 18.11
N ALA A 38 -6.58 7.29 19.44
CA ALA A 38 -6.03 6.31 20.38
C ALA A 38 -6.63 4.91 20.14
N LEU A 39 -5.77 3.92 19.94
CA LEU A 39 -6.15 2.53 19.82
C LEU A 39 -6.22 1.91 21.22
N PHE A 40 -7.42 1.53 21.64
CA PHE A 40 -7.63 0.81 22.89
C PHE A 40 -7.40 -0.68 22.70
N GLU A 41 -6.43 -1.22 23.45
CA GLU A 41 -6.13 -2.64 23.45
C GLU A 41 -7.18 -3.45 24.23
N GLY A 42 -7.34 -4.71 23.85
CA GLY A 42 -8.28 -5.64 24.45
C GLY A 42 -8.02 -7.06 23.98
N ARG A 43 -9.05 -7.93 24.05
CA ARG A 43 -8.88 -9.36 23.70
C ARG A 43 -8.50 -9.60 22.23
N TYR A 44 -8.99 -8.76 21.32
CA TYR A 44 -8.84 -8.96 19.88
C TYR A 44 -7.63 -8.25 19.30
N ILE A 45 -7.29 -7.07 19.83
CA ILE A 45 -6.13 -6.28 19.43
C ILE A 45 -5.33 -5.97 20.68
N HIS A 46 -4.10 -6.46 20.78
CA HIS A 46 -3.23 -6.21 21.92
C HIS A 46 -1.76 -6.30 21.54
N THR A 47 -0.93 -5.58 22.27
CA THR A 47 0.51 -5.66 22.18
C THR A 47 1.00 -6.92 22.87
N HIS A 48 1.80 -7.72 22.16
CA HIS A 48 2.46 -8.90 22.67
C HIS A 48 3.96 -8.74 22.52
N ILE A 49 4.67 -8.67 23.65
CA ILE A 49 6.12 -8.64 23.70
C ILE A 49 6.62 -10.07 23.50
N VAL A 50 7.44 -10.28 22.46
CA VAL A 50 7.88 -11.63 22.06
C VAL A 50 9.16 -12.01 22.80
N GLU A 51 10.08 -11.06 22.99
CA GLU A 51 11.40 -11.35 23.53
C GLU A 51 11.83 -10.24 24.49
N TYR A 52 12.25 -10.65 25.69
CA TYR A 52 12.89 -9.81 26.67
C TYR A 52 14.29 -10.38 26.90
N GLU A 53 15.28 -9.82 26.23
CA GLU A 53 16.67 -10.20 26.42
C GLU A 53 17.22 -9.42 27.63
N HIS A 54 17.67 -10.13 28.66
CA HIS A 54 17.99 -9.56 29.99
C HIS A 54 19.08 -8.46 29.99
N ASN A 55 19.88 -8.38 28.92
CA ASN A 55 20.97 -7.41 28.77
C ASN A 55 20.78 -6.47 27.56
N SER A 56 19.60 -6.50 26.95
CA SER A 56 19.27 -5.62 25.82
C SER A 56 18.30 -4.55 26.27
N THR A 57 18.50 -3.33 25.79
CA THR A 57 17.52 -2.25 25.88
C THR A 57 16.49 -2.32 24.76
N VAL A 58 16.69 -3.23 23.80
CA VAL A 58 15.80 -3.47 22.68
C VAL A 58 14.70 -4.45 23.10
N LEU A 59 13.46 -4.02 22.90
CA LEU A 59 12.27 -4.82 23.08
C LEU A 59 11.67 -5.16 21.72
N HIS A 60 11.38 -6.44 21.51
CA HIS A 60 10.72 -6.94 20.31
C HIS A 60 9.27 -7.33 20.62
N GLY A 61 8.35 -6.92 19.75
CA GLY A 61 6.94 -7.19 19.95
C GLY A 61 6.13 -7.18 18.67
N CYS A 62 4.85 -7.46 18.85
CA CYS A 62 3.83 -7.45 17.82
C CYS A 62 2.58 -6.76 18.35
N LEU A 63 1.96 -5.87 17.58
CA LEU A 63 0.53 -5.62 17.74
C LEU A 63 -0.21 -6.81 17.13
N ARG A 64 -0.80 -7.65 17.97
CA ARG A 64 -1.55 -8.83 17.54
C ARG A 64 -2.99 -8.46 17.26
N LEU A 65 -3.50 -8.91 16.12
CA LEU A 65 -4.91 -8.80 15.75
C LEU A 65 -5.47 -10.19 15.49
N ASN A 66 -6.50 -10.58 16.24
CA ASN A 66 -7.19 -11.85 16.07
C ASN A 66 -8.42 -11.67 15.20
N ARG A 67 -8.45 -12.36 14.05
CA ARG A 67 -9.52 -12.31 13.05
C ARG A 67 -9.88 -10.87 12.62
N PRO A 68 -8.90 -10.03 12.22
CA PRO A 68 -9.21 -8.70 11.70
C PRO A 68 -10.03 -8.80 10.41
N THR A 69 -10.85 -7.78 10.16
CA THR A 69 -11.62 -7.63 8.91
C THR A 69 -11.26 -6.31 8.22
N HIS A 70 -11.95 -5.96 7.14
CA HIS A 70 -11.71 -4.72 6.39
C HIS A 70 -11.87 -3.46 7.26
N VAL A 71 -12.67 -3.50 8.33
CA VAL A 71 -12.83 -2.37 9.28
C VAL A 71 -11.58 -2.10 10.11
N ASN A 72 -10.66 -3.08 10.18
CA ASN A 72 -9.37 -2.93 10.83
C ASN A 72 -8.31 -2.41 9.86
N ASN A 73 -8.62 -2.23 8.57
CA ASN A 73 -7.68 -1.61 7.64
C ASN A 73 -7.48 -0.14 8.01
N GLY A 74 -6.23 0.32 7.96
CA GLY A 74 -5.94 1.71 8.28
C GLY A 74 -4.48 1.95 8.61
N ASN A 75 -4.19 3.14 9.11
CA ASN A 75 -2.86 3.55 9.51
C ASN A 75 -2.65 3.29 11.02
N TYR A 76 -1.73 2.39 11.34
CA TYR A 76 -1.34 2.07 12.71
C TYR A 76 -0.08 2.84 13.06
N THR A 77 -0.11 3.66 14.11
CA THR A 77 1.05 4.41 14.56
C THR A 77 1.49 3.93 15.94
N LEU A 78 2.70 3.42 16.03
CA LEU A 78 3.37 3.09 17.28
C LEU A 78 3.89 4.39 17.89
N LEU A 79 3.55 4.63 19.16
CA LEU A 79 4.06 5.72 19.98
C LEU A 79 4.89 5.14 21.12
N VAL A 80 6.12 5.60 21.27
CA VAL A 80 7.01 5.22 22.37
C VAL A 80 7.49 6.44 23.13
N SER A 81 7.55 6.35 24.46
CA SER A 81 8.02 7.45 25.30
C SER A 81 8.68 6.96 26.59
N ASN A 82 9.71 7.69 27.02
CA ASN A 82 10.34 7.54 28.33
C ASN A 82 10.72 8.92 28.89
N ALA A 83 11.43 8.97 30.02
CA ALA A 83 11.86 10.22 30.64
C ALA A 83 12.81 11.08 29.77
N LEU A 84 13.44 10.50 28.75
CA LEU A 84 14.42 11.17 27.90
C LEU A 84 13.82 11.67 26.57
N GLY A 85 12.65 11.19 26.18
CA GLY A 85 12.00 11.63 24.95
C GLY A 85 10.88 10.72 24.46
N SER A 86 10.49 10.93 23.20
CA SER A 86 9.47 10.13 22.53
C SER A 86 9.79 9.94 21.05
N ALA A 87 9.29 8.86 20.47
CA ALA A 87 9.37 8.58 19.05
C ALA A 87 8.05 7.99 18.55
N SER A 88 7.79 8.10 17.25
CA SER A 88 6.63 7.49 16.62
C SER A 88 6.94 6.98 15.22
N ARG A 89 6.20 5.95 14.80
CA ARG A 89 6.28 5.41 13.44
C ARG A 89 4.96 4.79 13.03
N SER A 90 4.57 5.02 11.78
CA SER A 90 3.31 4.51 11.23
C SER A 90 3.52 3.45 10.15
N VAL A 91 2.55 2.54 10.04
CA VAL A 91 2.47 1.52 9.00
C VAL A 91 1.02 1.30 8.59
N GLN A 92 0.78 1.02 7.32
CA GLN A 92 -0.56 0.71 6.83
C GLN A 92 -0.89 -0.78 7.01
N GLY A 93 -1.92 -1.07 7.79
CA GLY A 93 -2.51 -2.40 7.92
C GLY A 93 -3.58 -2.63 6.87
N ARG A 94 -3.46 -3.73 6.10
CA ARG A 94 -4.47 -4.20 5.14
C ARG A 94 -4.68 -5.69 5.38
N PHE A 95 -5.83 -6.05 5.90
CA PHE A 95 -6.12 -7.40 6.40
C PHE A 95 -7.10 -8.15 5.50
N MET A 96 -8.17 -7.47 5.08
CA MET A 96 -9.17 -8.02 4.16
C MET A 96 -9.66 -6.92 3.23
N ASP A 97 -9.97 -7.28 1.99
CA ASP A 97 -10.67 -6.36 1.08
C ASP A 97 -12.09 -6.08 1.60
N ASN A 98 -12.59 -4.87 1.35
CA ASN A 98 -13.99 -4.56 1.64
C ASN A 98 -14.87 -5.32 0.62
N PRO A 99 -15.71 -6.27 1.06
CA PRO A 99 -16.58 -7.00 0.15
C PRO A 99 -17.70 -6.13 -0.43
N PHE A 100 -17.92 -4.93 0.13
CA PHE A 100 -18.91 -3.97 -0.33
C PHE A 100 -18.24 -2.88 -1.17
N SER A 101 -18.88 -2.47 -2.27
CA SER A 101 -18.42 -1.33 -3.10
C SER A 101 -18.71 0.04 -2.47
N PHE A 102 -19.41 0.07 -1.34
CA PHE A 102 -19.82 1.26 -0.61
C PHE A 102 -19.20 1.21 0.79
N SER A 103 -18.28 2.13 1.07
CA SER A 103 -17.90 2.43 2.45
C SER A 103 -19.03 3.26 3.06
N PRO A 104 -19.60 2.89 4.23
CA PRO A 104 -20.61 3.72 4.89
C PRO A 104 -20.08 5.10 5.32
N GLU A 105 -18.76 5.29 5.31
CA GLU A 105 -18.07 6.58 5.51
C GLU A 105 -18.04 7.45 4.24
N GLU A 106 -18.39 6.90 3.07
CA GLU A 106 -18.63 7.70 1.87
C GLU A 106 -20.02 8.35 1.98
N PRO A 107 -20.13 9.68 1.82
CA PRO A 107 -21.43 10.34 1.71
C PRO A 107 -22.22 9.69 0.58
N ILE A 108 -23.47 9.29 0.83
CA ILE A 108 -24.36 8.70 -0.19
C ILE A 108 -24.38 9.65 -1.40
N PRO A 109 -23.85 9.26 -2.57
CA PRO A 109 -23.93 10.08 -3.76
C PRO A 109 -25.37 9.96 -4.27
N GLY A 110 -26.18 11.00 -4.07
CA GLY A 110 -27.42 11.16 -4.83
C GLY A 110 -28.73 10.94 -4.08
N GLY A 111 -28.86 11.46 -2.86
CA GLY A 111 -30.18 11.83 -2.33
C GLY A 111 -30.77 13.03 -3.08
N CYS A 112 -31.01 12.90 -4.39
CA CYS A 112 -31.62 13.94 -5.21
C CYS A 112 -33.12 13.99 -4.93
N HIS A 113 -33.54 14.90 -4.04
CA HIS A 113 -34.89 15.47 -4.10
C HIS A 113 -34.93 16.51 -5.22
N VAL A 114 -35.24 16.10 -6.47
CA VAL A 114 -35.64 17.05 -7.53
C VAL A 114 -36.74 16.42 -8.40
N PRO A 115 -37.81 17.17 -8.76
CA PRO A 115 -38.98 16.62 -9.45
C PRO A 115 -38.63 16.17 -10.88
N ALA A 116 -39.41 15.22 -11.38
CA ALA A 116 -39.28 14.64 -12.71
C ALA A 116 -39.25 15.70 -13.83
N GLY A 117 -38.16 15.70 -14.60
CA GLY A 117 -38.09 16.38 -15.89
C GLY A 117 -36.79 17.16 -16.09
N VAL A 118 -36.00 16.72 -17.08
CA VAL A 118 -34.82 17.37 -17.68
C VAL A 118 -33.48 16.78 -17.22
N CYS A 119 -33.07 15.69 -17.89
CA CYS A 119 -31.70 15.18 -17.88
C CYS A 119 -30.95 15.66 -19.13
N PRO A 120 -29.92 16.52 -19.02
CA PRO A 120 -28.82 16.55 -19.99
C PRO A 120 -27.85 15.40 -19.63
N GLY A 121 -27.55 14.53 -20.59
CA GLY A 121 -26.80 13.28 -20.38
C GLY A 121 -25.34 13.45 -19.88
N PRO A 122 -24.68 12.35 -19.48
CA PRO A 122 -23.39 12.39 -18.80
C PRO A 122 -22.23 12.75 -19.74
N ARG A 123 -21.39 13.69 -19.33
CA ARG A 123 -20.03 13.86 -19.87
C ARG A 123 -19.22 12.62 -19.49
N ALA A 124 -18.68 11.94 -20.49
CA ALA A 124 -17.83 10.77 -20.32
C ALA A 124 -16.49 11.18 -19.67
N GLU A 125 -16.21 10.63 -18.48
CA GLU A 125 -14.88 10.63 -17.87
C GLU A 125 -13.91 9.86 -18.79
N PRO A 126 -12.72 10.38 -19.12
CA PRO A 126 -11.86 9.77 -20.10
C PRO A 126 -11.13 8.54 -19.52
N CYS A 127 -11.36 7.38 -20.14
CA CYS A 127 -10.76 6.10 -19.76
C CYS A 127 -9.21 6.17 -19.79
N PRO A 128 -8.50 5.79 -18.72
CA PRO A 128 -7.03 5.82 -18.67
C PRO A 128 -6.37 4.89 -19.69
N ARG A 129 -7.09 3.89 -20.20
CA ARG A 129 -6.62 3.02 -21.29
C ARG A 129 -6.63 3.69 -22.67
N CYS A 130 -7.45 4.73 -22.88
CA CYS A 130 -7.45 5.52 -24.13
C CYS A 130 -6.22 6.43 -24.22
N HIS A 131 -5.73 6.95 -23.09
CA HIS A 131 -4.54 7.80 -23.03
C HIS A 131 -3.29 7.05 -23.52
N GLN A 132 -3.14 5.79 -23.11
CA GLN A 132 -1.98 4.98 -23.49
C GLN A 132 -1.97 4.63 -24.99
N VAL A 133 -3.14 4.37 -25.57
CA VAL A 133 -3.28 4.11 -27.02
C VAL A 133 -2.99 5.38 -27.83
N SER A 134 -3.46 6.55 -27.36
CA SER A 134 -3.22 7.83 -28.04
C SER A 134 -1.73 8.21 -28.07
N VAL A 135 -0.99 7.96 -26.99
CA VAL A 135 0.46 8.22 -26.92
C VAL A 135 1.23 7.28 -27.85
N ALA A 136 0.87 5.99 -27.89
CA ALA A 136 1.52 5.01 -28.76
C ALA A 136 1.34 5.35 -30.25
N VAL A 137 0.13 5.76 -30.66
CA VAL A 137 -0.16 6.18 -32.04
C VAL A 137 0.62 7.44 -32.41
N ALA A 138 0.69 8.43 -31.51
CA ALA A 138 1.47 9.64 -31.74
C ALA A 138 2.98 9.36 -31.90
N LEU A 139 3.54 8.46 -31.09
CA LEU A 139 4.94 8.03 -31.20
C LEU A 139 5.22 7.30 -32.52
N ALA A 140 4.32 6.42 -32.97
CA ALA A 140 4.49 5.70 -34.23
C ALA A 140 4.49 6.65 -35.44
N VAL A 141 3.62 7.67 -35.45
CA VAL A 141 3.52 8.65 -36.54
C VAL A 141 4.78 9.53 -36.65
N PHE A 142 5.49 9.80 -35.54
CA PHE A 142 6.71 10.62 -35.56
C PHE A 142 8.00 9.79 -35.73
N ALA A 143 8.10 8.61 -35.11
CA ALA A 143 9.31 7.81 -35.12
C ALA A 143 9.53 7.11 -36.47
N CYS A 144 8.47 6.61 -37.12
CA CYS A 144 8.58 5.88 -38.38
C CYS A 144 9.12 6.74 -39.55
N PRO A 145 8.61 7.96 -39.81
CA PRO A 145 9.13 8.78 -40.90
C PRO A 145 10.54 9.32 -40.59
N SER A 146 10.84 9.66 -39.33
CA SER A 146 12.19 10.16 -38.96
C SER A 146 13.27 9.08 -39.14
N LEU A 147 13.01 7.84 -38.72
CA LEU A 147 13.90 6.71 -38.95
C LEU A 147 14.03 6.38 -40.44
N SER A 148 12.94 6.45 -41.21
CA SER A 148 12.96 6.21 -42.65
C SER A 148 13.79 7.27 -43.39
N VAL A 149 13.64 8.55 -43.04
CA VAL A 149 14.44 9.64 -43.61
C VAL A 149 15.92 9.47 -43.24
N MET A 150 16.23 9.14 -41.98
CA MET A 150 17.62 8.87 -41.57
C MET A 150 18.23 7.70 -42.34
N LEU A 151 17.50 6.59 -42.52
CA LEU A 151 17.96 5.46 -43.32
C LEU A 151 18.18 5.86 -44.78
N ILE A 152 17.29 6.67 -45.38
CA ILE A 152 17.47 7.18 -46.74
C ILE A 152 18.70 8.09 -46.83
N LEU A 153 18.93 8.97 -45.86
CA LEU A 153 20.12 9.82 -45.79
C LEU A 153 21.40 8.99 -45.64
N LEU A 154 21.40 7.96 -44.79
CA LEU A 154 22.54 7.05 -44.66
C LEU A 154 22.79 6.26 -45.95
N ASN A 155 21.74 5.79 -46.63
CA ASN A 155 21.86 5.04 -47.88
C ASN A 155 22.27 5.92 -49.08
N LYS A 156 21.88 7.21 -49.06
CA LYS A 156 22.17 8.19 -50.11
C LYS A 156 23.50 8.93 -49.90
N CYS A 157 23.93 9.14 -48.65
CA CYS A 157 25.22 9.74 -48.28
C CYS A 157 26.34 8.70 -48.14
N GLY A 158 26.05 7.45 -47.75
CA GLY A 158 27.02 6.35 -47.69
C GLY A 158 27.55 5.92 -49.06
N ARG A 159 26.83 6.22 -50.15
CA ARG A 159 27.26 5.97 -51.53
C ARG A 159 28.06 7.12 -52.17
N ARG A 160 28.34 8.20 -51.42
CA ARG A 160 29.29 9.25 -51.83
C ARG A 160 30.45 9.40 -50.85
N SER A 161 30.96 8.29 -50.31
CA SER A 161 32.32 8.26 -49.77
C SER A 161 33.32 8.28 -50.92
N LYS A 162 33.67 9.49 -51.37
CA LYS A 162 34.85 9.73 -52.22
C LYS A 162 35.97 10.28 -51.34
N PHE A 163 36.41 9.49 -50.36
CA PHE A 163 37.73 9.68 -49.77
C PHE A 163 38.76 8.93 -50.62
N GLY A 164 39.13 9.54 -51.74
CA GLY A 164 40.47 9.39 -52.26
C GLY A 164 41.37 10.35 -51.48
N ILE A 165 42.11 9.84 -50.51
CA ILE A 165 43.35 10.48 -50.08
C ILE A 165 44.46 9.51 -50.45
N ASN A 166 45.23 9.91 -51.47
CA ASN A 166 46.39 9.20 -51.97
C ASN A 166 47.61 9.51 -51.11
N ARG A 167 48.46 8.48 -51.02
CA ARG A 167 49.90 8.46 -50.75
C ARG A 167 50.35 8.26 -49.32
#